data_AF-A0A847GJL8-F1
#
_entry.id   AF-A0A847GJL8-F1
#
_cell.length_a   1.000
_cell.length_b   1.000
_cell.length_c   1.000
_cell.angle_alpha   90.00
_cell.angle_beta   90.00
_cell.angle_gamma   90.00
#
_symmetry.space_group_name_H-M   'P 1'
#
loop_
_entity.id
_entity.type
_entity.pdbx_description
1 polymer ?
#
loop_
_entity_poly.entity_id
_entity_poly.type
_entity_poly.pdbx_seq_one_letter_code
_entity_poly.pdbx_strand_id
1 'polypeptide(L)'
;MIDEQAKQQIAGSVRTSQIIVAALSMGVVTYAVAVVFLISGDPPLKGNLLTLLAIVFAGIVYVLGLVIPHFVAAAQRQKIAAGDRTCSPDQRPVPDSDAGQLALSYLTKTLVGAALFEGGCFFALTAYLLEARVLSLGVAAVLLLCLLAQFPTQARVEAWIAEQRRRVEDERLFSR
;
A
#
# COMPACT_ATOMS: atom_id res chain seq x y z
N MET A 1 5.73 6.81 -27.45
CA MET A 1 6.25 7.96 -26.68
C MET A 1 5.16 8.38 -25.69
N ILE A 2 5.45 8.49 -24.40
CA ILE A 2 4.46 8.98 -23.41
C ILE A 2 4.32 10.48 -23.65
N ASP A 3 3.09 10.93 -23.86
CA ASP A 3 2.78 12.35 -24.04
C ASP A 3 3.21 13.18 -22.80
N GLU A 4 3.61 14.43 -23.00
CA GLU A 4 4.06 15.30 -21.91
C GLU A 4 2.99 15.48 -20.83
N GLN A 5 1.72 15.54 -21.23
CA GLN A 5 0.58 15.58 -20.30
C GLN A 5 0.51 14.33 -19.42
N ALA A 6 0.74 13.14 -20.00
CA ALA A 6 0.73 11.88 -19.28
C ALA A 6 1.91 11.76 -18.31
N LYS A 7 3.11 12.28 -18.67
CA LYS A 7 4.25 12.34 -17.75
C LYS A 7 3.94 13.21 -16.53
N GLN A 8 3.34 14.39 -16.73
CA GLN A 8 2.95 15.28 -15.64
C GLN A 8 1.91 14.62 -14.71
N GLN A 9 0.94 13.90 -15.27
CA GLN A 9 -0.04 13.14 -14.49
C GLN A 9 0.60 12.02 -13.67
N ILE A 10 1.53 11.24 -14.27
CA ILE A 10 2.27 10.19 -13.57
C ILE A 10 3.06 10.79 -12.40
N ALA A 11 3.79 11.89 -12.64
CA ALA A 11 4.56 12.56 -11.59
C ALA A 11 3.68 13.06 -10.44
N GLY A 12 2.50 13.63 -10.74
CA GLY A 12 1.53 14.04 -9.74
C GLY A 12 1.01 12.88 -8.89
N SER A 13 0.67 11.75 -9.53
CA SER A 13 0.22 10.53 -8.85
C SER A 13 1.32 9.94 -7.96
N VAL A 14 2.57 9.89 -8.45
CA VAL A 14 3.73 9.42 -7.68
C VAL A 14 3.92 10.28 -6.45
N ARG A 15 3.94 11.61 -6.60
CA ARG A 15 4.12 12.53 -5.47
C ARG A 15 3.02 12.37 -4.43
N THR A 16 1.77 12.22 -4.87
CA THR A 16 0.62 11.98 -3.98
C THR A 16 0.81 10.66 -3.21
N SER A 17 1.18 9.60 -3.91
CA SER A 17 1.44 8.28 -3.31
C SER A 17 2.59 8.36 -2.28
N GLN A 18 3.67 9.09 -2.58
CA GLN A 18 4.80 9.29 -1.68
C GLN A 18 4.40 9.99 -0.39
N ILE A 19 3.61 11.07 -0.50
CA ILE A 19 3.12 11.82 0.66
C ILE A 19 2.28 10.93 1.56
N ILE A 20 1.36 10.14 0.97
CA ILE A 20 0.50 9.26 1.76
C ILE A 20 1.32 8.17 2.45
N VAL A 21 2.17 7.43 1.73
CA VAL A 21 2.99 6.36 2.33
C VAL A 21 3.94 6.90 3.40
N ALA A 22 4.51 8.10 3.19
CA ALA A 22 5.31 8.78 4.21
C ALA A 22 4.47 9.12 5.46
N ALA A 23 3.26 9.64 5.28
CA ALA A 23 2.36 9.97 6.39
C ALA A 23 1.95 8.72 7.19
N LEU A 24 1.59 7.62 6.53
CA LEU A 24 1.25 6.34 7.19
C LEU A 24 2.46 5.81 7.99
N SER A 25 3.65 5.83 7.39
CA SER A 25 4.89 5.39 8.05
C SER A 25 5.22 6.24 9.27
N MET A 26 5.07 7.57 9.16
CA MET A 26 5.29 8.49 10.28
C MET A 26 4.27 8.27 11.40
N GLY A 27 3.02 7.94 11.08
CA GLY A 27 2.00 7.56 12.06
C GLY A 27 2.42 6.34 12.89
N VAL A 28 2.89 5.28 12.22
CA VAL A 28 3.40 4.07 12.88
C VAL A 28 4.61 4.39 13.78
N VAL A 29 5.58 5.15 13.28
CA VAL A 29 6.77 5.55 14.06
C VAL A 29 6.39 6.37 15.28
N THR A 30 5.50 7.34 15.12
CA THR A 30 5.03 8.19 16.23
C THR A 30 4.32 7.37 17.29
N TYR A 31 3.46 6.43 16.88
CA TYR A 31 2.79 5.52 17.82
C TYR A 31 3.77 4.59 18.53
N ALA A 32 4.77 4.07 17.82
CA ALA A 32 5.83 3.27 18.44
C ALA A 32 6.58 4.05 19.53
N VAL A 33 6.96 5.31 19.24
CA VAL A 33 7.60 6.19 20.25
C VAL A 33 6.67 6.41 21.45
N ALA A 34 5.39 6.68 21.22
CA ALA A 34 4.43 6.90 22.29
C ALA A 34 4.29 5.65 23.20
N VAL A 35 4.12 4.47 22.60
CA VAL A 35 3.97 3.22 23.34
C VAL A 35 5.24 2.85 24.11
N VAL A 36 6.42 3.04 23.51
CA VAL A 36 7.69 2.63 24.15
C VAL A 36 8.12 3.58 25.27
N PHE A 37 7.88 4.88 25.13
CA PHE A 37 8.45 5.89 26.04
C PHE A 37 7.43 6.67 26.87
N LEU A 38 6.18 6.83 26.42
CA LEU A 38 5.21 7.70 27.07
C LEU A 38 4.18 6.94 27.90
N ILE A 39 3.92 5.67 27.59
CA ILE A 39 2.88 4.86 28.24
C ILE A 39 3.54 3.71 29.00
N SER A 40 3.94 3.94 30.26
CA SER A 40 4.60 2.92 31.09
C SER A 40 4.04 2.84 32.53
N GLY A 41 2.77 3.20 32.73
CA GLY A 41 2.17 3.28 34.06
C GLY A 41 1.61 1.98 34.63
N ASP A 42 1.04 1.12 33.79
CA ASP A 42 0.32 -0.08 34.23
C ASP A 42 1.19 -1.34 34.18
N PRO A 43 1.03 -2.28 35.13
CA PRO A 43 1.72 -3.55 35.06
C PRO A 43 1.28 -4.33 33.81
N PRO A 44 2.23 -4.89 33.03
CA PRO A 44 1.90 -5.61 31.80
C PRO A 44 1.03 -6.83 32.10
N LEU A 45 0.14 -7.15 31.15
CA LEU A 45 -0.70 -8.35 31.23
C LEU A 45 0.19 -9.60 31.29
N LYS A 46 -0.16 -10.52 32.19
CA LYS A 46 0.52 -11.81 32.28
C LYS A 46 0.07 -12.69 31.11
N GLY A 47 0.98 -12.97 30.18
CA GLY A 47 0.71 -13.84 29.04
C GLY A 47 1.62 -13.58 27.85
N ASN A 48 1.23 -14.17 26.72
CA ASN A 48 1.81 -13.94 25.39
C ASN A 48 0.76 -14.11 24.28
N LEU A 49 -0.53 -14.07 24.62
CA LEU A 49 -1.61 -14.38 23.68
C LEU A 49 -1.68 -13.32 22.59
N LEU A 50 -1.59 -12.04 22.94
CA LEU A 50 -1.62 -10.94 21.98
C LEU A 50 -0.35 -10.93 21.14
N THR A 51 0.81 -11.21 21.73
CA THR A 51 2.08 -11.35 20.99
C THR A 51 2.00 -12.47 19.96
N LEU A 52 1.49 -13.66 20.32
CA LEU A 52 1.32 -14.78 19.40
C LEU A 52 0.31 -14.43 18.29
N LEU A 53 -0.79 -13.78 18.65
CA LEU A 53 -1.78 -13.31 17.69
C LEU A 53 -1.16 -12.27 16.74
N ALA A 54 -0.30 -11.38 17.23
CA ALA A 54 0.42 -10.41 16.41
C ALA A 54 1.35 -11.07 15.39
N ILE A 55 2.06 -12.13 15.77
CA ILE A 55 2.90 -12.91 14.86
C ILE A 55 2.06 -13.57 13.77
N VAL A 56 0.97 -14.25 14.14
CA VAL A 56 0.08 -14.92 13.17
C VAL A 56 -0.56 -13.89 12.24
N PHE A 57 -1.08 -12.80 12.81
CA PHE A 57 -1.70 -11.72 12.05
C PHE A 57 -0.70 -11.05 11.10
N ALA A 58 0.55 -10.84 11.54
CA ALA A 58 1.62 -10.33 10.69
C ALA A 58 1.90 -11.25 9.49
N GLY A 59 1.92 -12.56 9.70
CA GLY A 59 2.04 -13.54 8.62
C GLY A 59 0.90 -13.43 7.61
N ILE A 60 -0.34 -13.33 8.08
CA ILE A 60 -1.53 -13.16 7.21
C ILE A 60 -1.46 -11.83 6.46
N VAL A 61 -1.19 -10.72 7.15
CA VAL A 61 -1.05 -9.38 6.57
C VAL A 61 0.06 -9.34 5.53
N TYR A 62 1.20 -10.00 5.78
CA TYR A 62 2.27 -10.08 4.81
C TYR A 62 1.82 -10.76 3.51
N VAL A 63 1.14 -11.91 3.61
CA VAL A 63 0.61 -12.61 2.44
C VAL A 63 -0.45 -11.78 1.73
N LEU A 64 -1.41 -11.21 2.45
CA LEU A 64 -2.47 -10.39 1.87
C LEU A 64 -1.94 -9.10 1.25
N GLY A 65 -0.94 -8.47 1.88
CA GLY A 65 -0.26 -7.29 1.38
C GLY A 65 0.49 -7.53 0.07
N LEU A 66 0.88 -8.78 -0.22
CA LEU A 66 1.40 -9.17 -1.52
C LEU A 66 0.28 -9.52 -2.49
N VAL A 67 -0.75 -10.25 -2.07
CA VAL A 67 -1.78 -10.82 -2.97
C VAL A 67 -2.82 -9.78 -3.41
N ILE A 68 -3.37 -8.99 -2.48
CA ILE A 68 -4.47 -8.06 -2.75
C ILE A 68 -4.09 -6.99 -3.78
N PRO A 69 -2.91 -6.34 -3.70
CA PRO A 69 -2.52 -5.34 -4.70
C PRO A 69 -2.45 -5.89 -6.14
N HIS A 70 -2.13 -7.18 -6.32
CA HIS A 70 -2.14 -7.83 -7.64
C HIS A 70 -3.56 -8.02 -8.17
N PHE A 71 -4.51 -8.44 -7.33
CA PHE A 71 -5.91 -8.55 -7.72
C PHE A 71 -6.52 -7.18 -8.05
N VAL A 72 -6.23 -6.15 -7.25
CA VAL A 72 -6.67 -4.78 -7.52
C VAL A 72 -6.15 -4.30 -8.88
N ALA A 73 -4.85 -4.51 -9.15
CA ALA A 73 -4.26 -4.14 -10.43
C ALA A 73 -4.89 -4.90 -11.60
N ALA A 74 -5.12 -6.20 -11.47
CA ALA A 74 -5.73 -7.03 -12.51
C ALA A 74 -7.19 -6.62 -12.80
N ALA A 75 -7.99 -6.37 -11.76
CA ALA A 75 -9.37 -5.93 -11.91
C ALA A 75 -9.46 -4.56 -12.59
N GLN A 76 -8.58 -3.61 -12.24
CA GLN A 76 -8.52 -2.31 -12.91
C GLN A 76 -8.05 -2.42 -14.36
N ARG A 77 -7.08 -3.30 -14.65
CA ARG A 77 -6.60 -3.55 -16.01
C ARG A 77 -7.71 -4.07 -16.92
N GLN A 78 -8.49 -5.04 -16.46
CA GLN A 78 -9.62 -5.59 -17.22
C GLN A 78 -10.66 -4.51 -17.59
N LYS A 79 -10.92 -3.56 -16.68
CA LYS A 79 -11.81 -2.41 -16.97
C LYS A 79 -11.26 -1.51 -18.07
N ILE A 80 -9.96 -1.20 -18.02
CA ILE A 80 -9.27 -0.41 -19.05
C ILE A 80 -9.26 -1.13 -20.42
N ALA A 81 -9.06 -2.45 -20.42
CA ALA A 81 -9.10 -3.28 -21.62
C ALA A 81 -10.50 -3.30 -22.26
N ALA A 82 -11.55 -3.39 -21.44
CA ALA A 82 -12.95 -3.33 -21.87
C ALA A 82 -13.38 -1.95 -22.39
N GLY A 83 -12.52 -0.92 -22.28
CA GLY A 83 -12.85 0.45 -22.64
C GLY A 83 -13.78 1.15 -21.65
N ASP A 84 -14.00 0.55 -20.47
CA ASP A 84 -14.75 1.16 -19.38
C ASP A 84 -13.89 2.27 -18.78
N ARG A 85 -14.06 3.48 -19.32
CA ARG A 85 -13.45 4.68 -18.76
C ARG A 85 -14.10 4.91 -17.41
N THR A 86 -13.37 4.60 -16.35
CA THR A 86 -13.82 4.82 -14.97
C THR A 86 -14.29 6.26 -14.80
N CYS A 87 -15.60 6.49 -14.90
CA CYS A 87 -16.24 7.71 -14.46
C CYS A 87 -16.02 7.77 -12.96
N SER A 88 -15.06 8.57 -12.51
CA SER A 88 -14.98 8.88 -11.09
C SER A 88 -16.28 9.62 -10.73
N PRO A 89 -17.03 9.18 -9.72
CA PRO A 89 -18.25 9.88 -9.29
C PRO A 89 -17.94 11.29 -8.74
N ASP A 90 -16.66 11.56 -8.45
CA ASP A 90 -16.12 12.87 -8.12
C ASP A 90 -15.64 13.55 -9.42
N GLN A 91 -16.04 14.81 -9.65
CA GLN A 91 -15.80 15.61 -10.88
C GLN A 91 -14.32 15.95 -11.17
N ARG A 92 -13.37 15.10 -10.79
CA ARG A 92 -11.98 15.25 -11.20
C ARG A 92 -11.86 14.87 -12.67
N PRO A 93 -11.08 15.61 -13.48
CA PRO A 93 -10.83 15.22 -14.86
C PRO A 93 -10.27 13.80 -14.89
N VAL A 94 -11.07 12.86 -15.42
CA VAL A 94 -10.59 11.50 -15.67
C VAL A 94 -9.45 11.62 -16.69
N PRO A 95 -8.29 10.98 -16.45
CA PRO A 95 -7.21 11.05 -17.42
C PRO A 95 -7.68 10.50 -18.77
N ASP A 96 -7.58 11.33 -19.81
CA ASP A 96 -7.93 10.93 -21.19
C ASP A 96 -6.98 9.88 -21.77
N SER A 97 -5.84 9.63 -21.09
CA SER A 97 -4.85 8.63 -21.52
C SER A 97 -4.91 7.35 -20.68
N ASP A 98 -4.73 6.20 -21.34
CA ASP A 98 -4.55 4.89 -20.69
C ASP A 98 -3.42 4.93 -19.64
N ALA A 99 -2.36 5.72 -19.91
CA ALA A 99 -1.24 5.89 -18.98
C ALA A 99 -1.66 6.57 -17.67
N GLY A 100 -2.52 7.58 -17.74
CA GLY A 100 -3.06 8.25 -16.55
C GLY A 100 -3.98 7.35 -15.73
N GLN A 101 -4.82 6.52 -16.39
CA GLN A 101 -5.66 5.54 -15.70
C GLN A 101 -4.81 4.45 -15.02
N LEU A 102 -3.76 3.98 -15.68
CA LEU A 102 -2.80 3.06 -15.08
C LEU A 102 -2.07 3.70 -13.88
N ALA A 103 -1.70 4.99 -13.96
CA ALA A 103 -1.09 5.70 -12.84
C ALA A 103 -2.04 5.80 -11.63
N LEU A 104 -3.35 5.96 -11.85
CA LEU A 104 -4.35 5.93 -10.79
C LEU A 104 -4.51 4.52 -10.20
N SER A 105 -4.51 3.48 -11.03
CA SER A 105 -4.51 2.08 -10.58
C SER A 105 -3.28 1.76 -9.71
N TYR A 106 -2.10 2.31 -10.08
CA TYR A 106 -0.89 2.19 -9.27
C TYR A 106 -1.04 2.83 -7.88
N LEU A 107 -1.60 4.05 -7.82
CA LEU A 107 -1.88 4.72 -6.55
C LEU A 107 -2.78 3.82 -5.68
N THR A 108 -3.92 3.37 -6.21
CA THR A 108 -4.89 2.55 -5.47
C THR A 108 -4.26 1.27 -4.93
N LYS A 109 -3.54 0.49 -5.75
CA LYS A 109 -2.89 -0.74 -5.27
C LYS A 109 -1.86 -0.48 -4.18
N THR A 110 -1.15 0.66 -4.25
CA THR A 110 -0.11 1.04 -3.29
C THR A 110 -0.74 1.47 -1.98
N LEU A 111 -1.85 2.21 -2.02
CA LEU A 111 -2.59 2.59 -0.81
C LEU A 111 -3.18 1.37 -0.09
N VAL A 112 -3.79 0.45 -0.85
CA VAL A 112 -4.34 -0.79 -0.28
C VAL A 112 -3.23 -1.64 0.35
N GLY A 113 -2.11 -1.80 -0.36
CA GLY A 113 -0.94 -2.50 0.17
C GLY A 113 -0.40 -1.83 1.44
N ALA A 114 -0.21 -0.52 1.42
CA ALA A 114 0.33 0.24 2.55
C ALA A 114 -0.57 0.15 3.79
N ALA A 115 -1.89 0.30 3.63
CA ALA A 115 -2.86 0.23 4.72
C ALA A 115 -2.86 -1.15 5.42
N LEU A 116 -2.66 -2.24 4.67
CA LEU A 116 -2.56 -3.58 5.25
C LEU A 116 -1.36 -3.70 6.20
N PHE A 117 -0.17 -3.29 5.75
CA PHE A 117 1.03 -3.34 6.61
C PHE A 117 0.95 -2.37 7.77
N GLU A 118 0.42 -1.16 7.56
CA GLU A 118 0.17 -0.18 8.62
C GLU A 118 -0.72 -0.77 9.73
N GLY A 119 -1.85 -1.37 9.37
CA GLY A 119 -2.75 -2.02 10.33
C GLY A 119 -2.06 -3.13 11.12
N GLY A 120 -1.22 -3.93 10.45
CA GLY A 120 -0.38 -4.93 11.11
C GLY A 120 0.64 -4.33 12.08
N CYS A 121 1.27 -3.20 11.73
CA CYS A 121 2.19 -2.48 12.62
C CYS A 121 1.48 -1.99 13.87
N PHE A 122 0.33 -1.32 13.73
CA PHE A 122 -0.47 -0.83 14.86
C PHE A 122 -0.93 -1.96 15.77
N PHE A 123 -1.31 -3.10 15.19
CA PHE A 123 -1.70 -4.27 15.99
C PHE A 123 -0.51 -4.81 16.81
N ALA A 124 0.65 -4.97 16.18
CA ALA A 124 1.86 -5.45 16.88
C ALA A 124 2.33 -4.47 17.97
N LEU A 125 2.28 -3.16 17.72
CA LEU A 125 2.60 -2.14 18.72
C LEU A 125 1.58 -2.12 19.86
N THR A 126 0.31 -2.37 19.58
CA THR A 126 -0.73 -2.50 20.63
C THR A 126 -0.52 -3.77 21.46
N ALA A 127 -0.10 -4.88 20.85
CA ALA A 127 0.29 -6.08 21.61
C ALA A 127 1.51 -5.81 22.51
N TYR A 128 2.49 -5.03 22.04
CA TYR A 128 3.61 -4.59 22.86
C TYR A 128 3.16 -3.70 24.03
N LEU A 129 2.26 -2.74 23.79
CA LEU A 129 1.73 -1.87 24.84
C LEU A 129 1.11 -2.67 25.99
N LEU A 130 0.38 -3.74 25.68
CA LEU A 130 -0.38 -4.51 26.65
C LEU A 130 0.44 -5.60 27.37
N GLU A 131 1.36 -6.27 26.66
CA GLU A 131 2.13 -7.40 27.22
C GLU A 131 3.63 -7.09 27.47
N ALA A 132 4.11 -5.92 27.05
CA ALA A 132 5.51 -5.48 27.12
C ALA A 132 6.54 -6.48 26.54
N ARG A 133 6.13 -7.30 25.56
CA ARG A 133 7.00 -8.32 24.93
C ARG A 133 7.77 -7.75 23.74
N VAL A 134 9.10 -7.75 23.83
CA VAL A 134 10.00 -7.24 22.78
C VAL A 134 9.78 -7.91 21.41
N LEU A 135 9.30 -9.16 21.37
CA LEU A 135 8.96 -9.84 20.12
C LEU A 135 7.92 -9.06 19.29
N SER A 136 6.93 -8.45 19.94
CA SER A 136 5.90 -7.63 19.27
C SER A 136 6.50 -6.37 18.62
N LEU A 137 7.55 -5.77 19.21
CA LEU A 137 8.30 -4.69 18.56
C LEU A 137 9.08 -5.21 17.34
N GLY A 138 9.67 -6.40 17.43
CA GLY A 138 10.32 -7.04 16.29
C GLY A 138 9.36 -7.24 15.12
N VAL A 139 8.15 -7.73 15.39
CA VAL A 139 7.09 -7.88 14.38
C VAL A 139 6.69 -6.53 13.78
N ALA A 140 6.47 -5.51 14.60
CA ALA A 140 6.15 -4.17 14.13
C ALA A 140 7.25 -3.59 13.24
N ALA A 141 8.53 -3.78 13.61
CA ALA A 141 9.68 -3.32 12.83
C ALA A 141 9.74 -4.01 11.46
N VAL A 142 9.53 -5.33 11.39
CA VAL A 142 9.50 -6.07 10.12
C VAL A 142 8.38 -5.57 9.22
N LEU A 143 7.16 -5.41 9.75
CA LEU A 143 6.03 -4.92 8.98
C LEU A 143 6.21 -3.46 8.53
N LEU A 144 6.86 -2.62 9.35
CA LEU A 144 7.22 -1.25 8.98
C LEU A 144 8.22 -1.23 7.83
N LEU A 145 9.21 -2.13 7.82
CA LEU A 145 10.12 -2.28 6.68
C LEU A 145 9.37 -2.72 5.42
N CYS A 146 8.38 -3.61 5.54
CA CYS A 146 7.52 -3.98 4.41
C CYS A 146 6.67 -2.80 3.91
N LEU A 147 6.14 -1.96 4.81
CA LEU A 147 5.45 -0.72 4.47
C LEU A 147 6.38 0.25 3.71
N LEU A 148 7.59 0.47 4.21
CA LEU A 148 8.59 1.32 3.57
C LEU A 148 9.07 0.74 2.23
N ALA A 149 9.11 -0.58 2.07
CA ALA A 149 9.44 -1.22 0.79
C ALA A 149 8.39 -0.93 -0.31
N GLN A 150 7.18 -0.47 0.07
CA GLN A 150 6.17 0.00 -0.88
C GLN A 150 6.35 1.45 -1.31
N PHE A 151 7.40 2.14 -0.84
CA PHE A 151 7.60 3.55 -1.18
C PHE A 151 7.63 3.75 -2.71
N PRO A 152 6.73 4.59 -3.25
CA PRO A 152 6.58 4.74 -4.68
C PRO A 152 7.66 5.66 -5.23
N THR A 153 8.52 5.13 -6.09
CA THR A 153 9.54 5.91 -6.81
C THR A 153 9.12 6.07 -8.26
N GLN A 154 9.43 7.21 -8.88
CA GLN A 154 9.08 7.48 -10.28
C GLN A 154 9.48 6.31 -11.22
N ALA A 155 10.72 5.82 -11.13
CA ALA A 155 11.20 4.71 -11.95
C ALA A 155 10.38 3.42 -11.78
N ARG A 156 9.98 3.06 -10.54
CA ARG A 156 9.11 1.89 -10.27
C ARG A 156 7.72 2.06 -10.87
N VAL A 157 7.15 3.27 -10.79
CA VAL A 157 5.83 3.55 -11.37
C VAL A 157 5.88 3.48 -12.89
N GLU A 158 6.86 4.11 -13.52
CA GLU A 158 7.05 4.09 -14.98
C GLU A 158 7.27 2.66 -15.50
N ALA A 159 8.14 1.88 -14.85
CA ALA A 159 8.37 0.48 -15.22
C ALA A 159 7.10 -0.36 -15.09
N TRP A 160 6.33 -0.16 -14.02
CA TRP A 160 5.06 -0.86 -13.82
C TRP A 160 4.01 -0.46 -14.86
N ILE A 161 3.88 0.83 -15.19
CA ILE A 161 2.94 1.31 -16.21
C ILE A 161 3.30 0.73 -17.58
N ALA A 162 4.58 0.72 -17.95
CA ALA A 162 5.04 0.14 -19.20
C ALA A 162 4.68 -1.36 -19.31
N GLU A 163 4.86 -2.11 -18.22
CA GLU A 163 4.49 -3.52 -18.14
C GLU A 163 2.97 -3.72 -18.23
N GLN A 164 2.17 -2.93 -17.50
CA GLN A 164 0.71 -3.06 -17.58
C GLN A 164 0.15 -2.67 -18.94
N ARG A 165 0.74 -1.67 -19.61
CA ARG A 165 0.31 -1.27 -20.95
C ARG A 165 0.44 -2.42 -21.95
N ARG A 166 1.56 -3.15 -21.92
CA ARG A 166 1.76 -4.36 -22.74
C ARG A 166 0.64 -5.38 -22.50
N ARG A 167 0.33 -5.66 -21.22
CA ARG A 167 -0.75 -6.60 -20.86
C ARG A 167 -2.13 -6.15 -21.32
N VAL A 168 -2.44 -4.85 -21.28
CA VAL A 168 -3.71 -4.30 -21.80
C VAL A 168 -3.79 -4.47 -23.32
N GLU A 169 -2.69 -4.21 -24.03
CA GLU A 169 -2.62 -4.38 -25.48
C GLU A 169 -2.83 -5.85 -25.87
N ASP A 170 -2.17 -6.78 -25.17
CA ASP A 170 -2.38 -8.23 -25.35
C ASP A 170 -3.84 -8.63 -25.09
N GLU A 171 -4.44 -8.22 -23.97
CA GLU A 171 -5.84 -8.52 -23.62
C GLU A 171 -6.83 -7.98 -24.68
N ARG A 172 -6.56 -6.80 -25.26
CA ARG A 172 -7.38 -6.21 -26.34
C ARG A 172 -7.29 -7.00 -27.65
N LEU A 173 -6.13 -7.61 -27.94
CA LEU A 173 -5.95 -8.43 -29.14
C LEU A 173 -6.70 -9.76 -29.05
N PHE A 174 -6.71 -10.40 -27.86
CA PHE A 174 -7.38 -11.69 -27.65
C PHE A 174 -8.90 -11.57 -27.39
N SER A 175 -9.41 -10.36 -27.13
CA SER A 175 -10.84 -10.11 -26.89
C SER A 175 -11.62 -9.76 -28.17
N ARG A 176 -10.97 -9.72 -29.34
CA ARG A 176 -11.58 -9.53 -30.66
C ARG A 176 -11.74 -10.85 -31.38
#